data_AF-A0A6V8DTU5-F1
#
_entry.id   AF-A0A6V8DTU5-F1
#
_cell.length_a   1.000
_cell.length_b   1.000
_cell.length_c   1.000
_cell.angle_alpha   90.00
_cell.angle_beta   90.00
_cell.angle_gamma   90.00
#
_symmetry.space_group_name_H-M   'P 1'
#
loop_
_entity.id
_entity.type
_entity.pdbx_description
1 polymer ?
#
loop_
_entity_poly.entity_id
_entity_poly.type
_entity_poly.pdbx_seq_one_letter_code
_entity_poly.pdbx_strand_id
1 'polypeptide(L)'
;QRIINSVRHISNCAVLGVEPDTDYNRTVITIAGAPESVAEAAFLLVKKSIEEIDMRQQEGEHPRLGAVDVCPFVPLKGVSMDECVDLATNLAARVAEECFVPTYLYGHAAKNDAKHLLSTIRKGEYEGLEARLSDGDTPHSEETRYPDFGPRSWNDVVAKSGGLTFGARGILVAYNVNFDEKDAFVAKKAGSLIRSTGRLIKQADGRRMRVPGMLPMVQGMGVTLEAHGISQVSMNLRDVEQCPMHVAFEACKSIASDHGIEVPGSELVGLVPLSAMLESGAWYADESTTDEDSIVVAAIQGLGLDQLGRFDPNERIIEYALKGALNQ
;
A
#
# COMPACT_ATOMS: atom_id res chain seq x y z
N GLN A 1 -3.83 -19.11 -2.40
CA GLN A 1 -3.14 -20.31 -1.86
C GLN A 1 -2.00 -20.84 -2.72
N ARG A 2 -2.19 -21.17 -4.01
CA ARG A 2 -1.12 -21.73 -4.87
C ARG A 2 0.13 -20.87 -4.92
N ILE A 3 -0.05 -19.54 -5.03
CA ILE A 3 1.03 -18.54 -4.97
C ILE A 3 1.76 -18.60 -3.62
N ILE A 4 1.06 -18.48 -2.50
CA ILE A 4 1.68 -18.52 -1.16
C ILE A 4 2.46 -19.81 -0.87
N ASN A 5 1.94 -20.95 -1.32
CA ASN A 5 2.59 -22.23 -1.09
C ASN A 5 3.97 -22.34 -1.79
N SER A 6 4.26 -21.50 -2.79
CA SER A 6 5.55 -21.53 -3.49
C SER A 6 6.72 -21.04 -2.63
N VAL A 7 6.47 -20.39 -1.48
CA VAL A 7 7.54 -19.80 -0.65
C VAL A 7 7.61 -20.31 0.78
N ARG A 8 6.63 -21.09 1.23
CA ARG A 8 6.59 -21.59 2.62
C ARG A 8 7.79 -22.45 3.04
N HIS A 9 8.60 -22.90 2.09
CA HIS A 9 9.77 -23.75 2.33
C HIS A 9 11.09 -22.96 2.39
N ILE A 10 11.07 -21.64 2.19
CA ILE A 10 12.27 -20.82 2.20
C ILE A 10 12.71 -20.57 3.64
N SER A 11 13.91 -21.03 3.98
CA SER A 11 14.52 -20.77 5.29
C SER A 11 14.83 -19.28 5.48
N ASN A 12 14.70 -18.80 6.72
CA ASN A 12 14.94 -17.41 7.11
C ASN A 12 14.03 -16.38 6.41
N CYS A 13 12.88 -16.80 5.91
CA CYS A 13 11.80 -15.93 5.44
C CYS A 13 10.46 -16.50 5.90
N ALA A 14 9.59 -15.65 6.44
CA ALA A 14 8.26 -16.03 6.90
C ALA A 14 7.20 -15.23 6.14
N VAL A 15 6.08 -15.88 5.84
CA VAL A 15 4.85 -15.21 5.41
C VAL A 15 4.13 -14.73 6.67
N LEU A 16 4.14 -13.43 6.89
CA LEU A 16 3.53 -12.81 8.07
C LEU A 16 2.02 -12.57 7.90
N GLY A 17 1.58 -12.29 6.68
CA GLY A 17 0.18 -11.96 6.40
C GLY A 17 -0.21 -12.25 4.96
N VAL A 18 -1.47 -12.68 4.78
CA VAL A 18 -2.11 -12.87 3.47
C VAL A 18 -3.51 -12.30 3.57
N GLU A 19 -3.73 -11.15 2.95
CA GLU A 19 -4.93 -10.35 3.12
C GLU A 19 -5.64 -10.17 1.79
N PRO A 20 -6.55 -11.10 1.44
CA PRO A 20 -7.40 -10.95 0.28
C PRO A 20 -8.46 -9.87 0.54
N ASP A 21 -8.67 -9.02 -0.46
CA ASP A 21 -9.66 -7.98 -0.44
C ASP A 21 -10.59 -8.18 -1.64
N THR A 22 -11.84 -8.55 -1.36
CA THR A 22 -12.81 -8.92 -2.39
C THR A 22 -13.29 -7.70 -3.15
N ASP A 23 -13.51 -6.58 -2.44
CA ASP A 23 -14.01 -5.34 -3.04
C ASP A 23 -12.98 -4.73 -3.99
N TYR A 24 -11.68 -4.82 -3.65
CA TYR A 24 -10.60 -4.37 -4.52
C TYR A 24 -10.04 -5.45 -5.47
N ASN A 25 -10.56 -6.68 -5.42
CA ASN A 25 -10.06 -7.87 -6.13
C ASN A 25 -8.53 -7.97 -6.15
N ARG A 26 -7.92 -7.89 -4.96
CA ARG A 26 -6.46 -7.95 -4.78
C ARG A 26 -6.09 -8.77 -3.55
N THR A 27 -4.82 -9.09 -3.39
CA THR A 27 -4.30 -9.71 -2.17
C THR A 27 -2.98 -9.06 -1.80
N VAL A 28 -2.87 -8.57 -0.57
CA VAL A 28 -1.60 -8.12 -0.01
C VAL A 28 -0.93 -9.30 0.67
N ILE A 29 0.34 -9.52 0.36
CA ILE A 29 1.16 -10.59 0.95
C ILE A 29 2.33 -9.91 1.64
N THR A 30 2.47 -10.16 2.94
CA THR A 30 3.61 -9.66 3.71
C THR A 30 4.55 -10.80 4.02
N ILE A 31 5.80 -10.65 3.60
CA ILE A 31 6.90 -11.53 3.94
C ILE A 31 7.99 -10.74 4.67
N ALA A 32 8.70 -11.39 5.58
CA ALA A 32 9.82 -10.79 6.30
C ALA A 32 10.89 -11.82 6.62
N GLY A 33 12.14 -11.39 6.72
CA GLY A 33 13.27 -12.28 6.92
C GLY A 33 14.60 -11.67 6.53
N ALA A 34 15.61 -12.53 6.33
CA ALA A 34 16.91 -12.13 5.84
C ALA A 34 16.82 -11.59 4.39
N PRO A 35 17.62 -10.57 4.02
CA PRO A 35 17.57 -9.93 2.69
C PRO A 35 17.48 -10.89 1.50
N GLU A 36 18.43 -11.82 1.40
CA GLU A 36 18.52 -12.79 0.30
C GLU A 36 17.32 -13.76 0.28
N SER A 37 16.90 -14.25 1.45
CA SER A 37 15.74 -15.14 1.56
C SER A 37 14.45 -14.44 1.16
N VAL A 38 14.28 -13.17 1.53
CA VAL A 38 13.12 -12.35 1.14
C VAL A 38 13.13 -12.09 -0.37
N ALA A 39 14.29 -11.80 -0.96
CA ALA A 39 14.38 -11.59 -2.40
C ALA A 39 14.06 -12.86 -3.21
N GLU A 40 14.53 -14.02 -2.76
CA GLU A 40 14.18 -15.31 -3.40
C GLU A 40 12.68 -15.63 -3.24
N ALA A 41 12.13 -15.40 -2.05
CA ALA A 41 10.70 -15.55 -1.83
C ALA A 41 9.87 -14.61 -2.71
N ALA A 42 10.25 -13.33 -2.79
CA ALA A 42 9.59 -12.37 -3.67
C ALA A 42 9.65 -12.81 -5.13
N PHE A 43 10.79 -13.33 -5.61
CA PHE A 43 10.92 -13.86 -6.95
C PHE A 43 9.95 -15.03 -7.21
N LEU A 44 9.90 -16.03 -6.33
CA LEU A 44 9.00 -17.17 -6.49
C LEU A 44 7.52 -16.78 -6.38
N LEU A 45 7.17 -15.81 -5.55
CA LEU A 45 5.81 -15.27 -5.50
C LEU A 45 5.45 -14.60 -6.82
N VAL A 46 6.33 -13.71 -7.33
CA VAL A 46 6.11 -13.00 -8.60
C VAL A 46 5.97 -13.96 -9.76
N LYS A 47 6.91 -14.89 -9.90
CA LYS A 47 6.89 -15.91 -10.95
C LYS A 47 5.59 -16.72 -10.90
N LYS A 48 5.19 -17.15 -9.69
CA LYS A 48 3.96 -17.92 -9.54
C LYS A 48 2.70 -17.09 -9.83
N SER A 49 2.69 -15.81 -9.48
CA SER A 49 1.60 -14.90 -9.83
C SER A 49 1.44 -14.73 -11.35
N ILE A 50 2.55 -14.58 -12.10
CA ILE A 50 2.53 -14.49 -13.57
C ILE A 50 1.98 -15.77 -14.22
N GLU A 51 2.26 -16.94 -13.64
CA GLU A 51 1.73 -18.21 -14.13
C GLU A 51 0.21 -18.31 -13.93
N GLU A 52 -0.27 -17.91 -12.75
CA GLU A 52 -1.62 -18.19 -12.24
C GLU A 52 -2.64 -17.10 -12.55
N ILE A 53 -2.21 -15.87 -12.83
CA ILE A 53 -3.07 -14.71 -13.06
C ILE A 53 -3.01 -14.32 -14.54
N ASP A 54 -4.17 -14.06 -15.12
CA ASP A 54 -4.32 -13.51 -16.46
C ASP A 54 -4.96 -12.12 -16.36
N MET A 55 -4.16 -11.08 -16.56
CA MET A 55 -4.60 -9.69 -16.44
C MET A 55 -5.67 -9.31 -17.46
N ARG A 56 -5.79 -10.04 -18.57
CA ARG A 56 -6.85 -9.84 -19.56
C ARG A 56 -8.25 -10.11 -19.01
N GLN A 57 -8.34 -10.84 -17.90
CA GLN A 57 -9.59 -11.19 -17.22
C GLN A 57 -9.70 -10.54 -15.83
N GLN A 58 -8.72 -9.73 -15.42
CA GLN A 58 -8.68 -9.14 -14.09
C GLN A 58 -9.34 -7.77 -14.09
N GLU A 59 -10.36 -7.63 -13.25
CA GLU A 59 -11.10 -6.38 -13.01
C GLU A 59 -11.20 -6.14 -11.49
N GLY A 60 -11.09 -4.88 -11.05
CA GLY A 60 -11.23 -4.51 -9.65
C GLY A 60 -11.16 -3.00 -9.45
N GLU A 61 -11.74 -2.51 -8.36
CA GLU A 61 -11.85 -1.07 -8.07
C GLU A 61 -10.51 -0.40 -7.72
N HIS A 62 -9.51 -1.19 -7.31
CA HIS A 62 -8.19 -0.66 -6.99
C HIS A 62 -7.32 -0.59 -8.25
N PRO A 63 -6.67 0.56 -8.54
CA PRO A 63 -5.89 0.68 -9.76
C PRO A 63 -4.78 -0.36 -9.80
N ARG A 64 -4.41 -0.85 -10.98
CA ARG A 64 -3.38 -1.90 -11.10
C ARG A 64 -2.71 -1.87 -12.46
N LEU A 65 -1.45 -2.27 -12.52
CA LEU A 65 -0.68 -2.34 -13.77
C LEU A 65 -0.43 -3.78 -14.23
N GLY A 66 -0.38 -4.76 -13.31
CA GLY A 66 -0.07 -6.15 -13.64
C GLY A 66 -0.39 -7.13 -12.52
N ALA A 67 -0.14 -8.42 -12.80
CA ALA A 67 -0.41 -9.56 -11.91
C ALA A 67 0.27 -9.44 -10.55
N VAL A 68 1.42 -8.75 -10.53
CA VAL A 68 2.00 -8.16 -9.32
C VAL A 68 2.11 -6.67 -9.55
N ASP A 69 1.12 -5.92 -9.04
CA ASP A 69 1.06 -4.48 -9.23
C ASP A 69 2.28 -3.78 -8.62
N VAL A 70 2.65 -4.14 -7.39
CA VAL A 70 3.79 -3.56 -6.67
C VAL A 70 4.44 -4.57 -5.72
N CYS A 71 5.77 -4.63 -5.75
CA CYS A 71 6.59 -5.44 -4.87
C CYS A 71 7.68 -4.56 -4.20
N PRO A 72 7.38 -3.93 -3.05
CA PRO A 72 8.34 -3.08 -2.35
C PRO A 72 9.21 -3.85 -1.35
N PHE A 73 10.49 -3.49 -1.28
CA PHE A 73 11.38 -3.81 -0.16
C PHE A 73 11.34 -2.67 0.86
N VAL A 74 11.26 -3.03 2.14
CA VAL A 74 11.17 -2.08 3.24
C VAL A 74 12.24 -2.43 4.26
N PRO A 75 13.16 -1.51 4.60
CA PRO A 75 14.16 -1.78 5.61
C PRO A 75 13.47 -1.91 6.97
N LEU A 76 13.80 -2.99 7.68
CA LEU A 76 13.43 -3.19 9.07
C LEU A 76 14.68 -2.95 9.94
N LYS A 77 15.12 -3.96 10.71
CA LYS A 77 16.26 -3.84 11.60
C LYS A 77 17.55 -4.28 10.93
N GLY A 78 18.56 -3.41 10.94
CA GLY A 78 19.92 -3.74 10.48
C GLY A 78 20.09 -3.86 8.98
N VAL A 79 19.14 -3.34 8.19
CA VAL A 79 19.20 -3.27 6.72
C VAL A 79 18.99 -1.81 6.33
N SER A 80 19.85 -1.30 5.45
CA SER A 80 19.77 0.07 4.95
C SER A 80 18.75 0.21 3.81
N MET A 81 18.37 1.45 3.50
CA MET A 81 17.55 1.73 2.32
C MET A 81 18.29 1.36 1.03
N ASP A 82 19.59 1.61 0.95
CA ASP A 82 20.40 1.30 -0.23
C ASP A 82 20.44 -0.20 -0.52
N GLU A 83 20.58 -1.03 0.52
CA GLU A 83 20.46 -2.48 0.37
C GLU A 83 19.07 -2.89 -0.16
N CYS A 84 17.99 -2.26 0.31
CA CYS A 84 16.65 -2.51 -0.24
C CYS A 84 16.51 -2.08 -1.70
N VAL A 85 17.17 -0.99 -2.11
CA VAL A 85 17.22 -0.52 -3.50
C VAL A 85 17.92 -1.55 -4.38
N ASP A 86 19.03 -2.11 -3.91
CA ASP A 86 19.77 -3.15 -4.63
C ASP A 86 18.92 -4.41 -4.79
N LEU A 87 18.25 -4.88 -3.73
CA LEU A 87 17.35 -6.03 -3.80
C LEU A 87 16.20 -5.80 -4.80
N ALA A 88 15.55 -4.63 -4.75
CA ALA A 88 14.46 -4.28 -5.66
C ALA A 88 14.92 -4.23 -7.13
N THR A 89 16.08 -3.64 -7.37
CA THR A 89 16.67 -3.49 -8.71
C THR A 89 17.07 -4.83 -9.29
N ASN A 90 17.74 -5.67 -8.50
CA ASN A 90 18.15 -7.02 -8.92
C ASN A 90 16.95 -7.92 -9.16
N LEU A 91 15.93 -7.88 -8.30
CA LEU A 91 14.70 -8.63 -8.50
C LEU A 91 13.98 -8.21 -9.79
N ALA A 92 13.83 -6.91 -10.03
CA ALA A 92 13.19 -6.40 -11.24
C ALA A 92 13.90 -6.84 -12.53
N ALA A 93 15.24 -6.80 -12.52
CA ALA A 93 16.06 -7.27 -13.63
C ALA A 93 15.89 -8.79 -13.86
N ARG A 94 15.99 -9.59 -12.80
CA ARG A 94 15.84 -11.05 -12.86
C ARG A 94 14.44 -11.47 -13.33
N VAL A 95 13.39 -10.83 -12.81
CA VAL A 95 12.00 -11.09 -13.25
C VAL A 95 11.82 -10.74 -14.73
N ALA A 96 12.35 -9.61 -15.18
CA ALA A 96 12.27 -9.22 -16.58
C ALA A 96 12.99 -10.21 -17.51
N GLU A 97 14.16 -10.70 -17.09
CA GLU A 97 14.96 -11.67 -17.85
C GLU A 97 14.31 -13.07 -17.87
N GLU A 98 13.93 -13.60 -16.72
CA GLU A 98 13.44 -14.99 -16.61
C GLU A 98 11.95 -15.14 -16.97
N CYS A 99 11.14 -14.12 -16.76
CA CYS A 99 9.69 -14.17 -17.01
C CYS A 99 9.28 -13.39 -18.28
N PHE A 100 10.20 -12.67 -18.92
CA PHE A 100 9.96 -11.89 -20.15
C PHE A 100 8.86 -10.84 -20.01
N VAL A 101 8.73 -10.21 -18.82
CA VAL A 101 7.72 -9.20 -18.50
C VAL A 101 8.32 -7.81 -18.31
N PRO A 102 7.58 -6.72 -18.57
CA PRO A 102 8.08 -5.37 -18.38
C PRO A 102 8.07 -5.01 -16.89
N THR A 103 9.22 -4.54 -16.38
CA THR A 103 9.37 -4.17 -14.97
C THR A 103 9.76 -2.70 -14.82
N TYR A 104 9.15 -2.04 -13.84
CA TYR A 104 9.33 -0.62 -13.55
C TYR A 104 9.86 -0.44 -12.12
N LEU A 105 10.84 0.44 -11.96
CA LEU A 105 11.35 0.82 -10.65
C LEU A 105 10.68 2.10 -10.14
N TYR A 106 10.36 2.13 -8.85
CA TYR A 106 9.75 3.28 -8.18
C TYR A 106 10.35 3.52 -6.78
N GLY A 107 9.92 4.61 -6.13
CA GLY A 107 10.37 4.94 -4.78
C GLY A 107 11.86 5.29 -4.76
N HIS A 108 12.58 4.79 -3.76
CA HIS A 108 14.04 4.99 -3.67
C HIS A 108 14.81 4.25 -4.76
N ALA A 109 14.21 3.25 -5.40
CA ALA A 109 14.84 2.53 -6.52
C ALA A 109 14.58 3.18 -7.88
N ALA A 110 13.80 4.26 -7.94
CA ALA A 110 13.50 4.95 -9.19
C ALA A 110 14.79 5.49 -9.83
N LYS A 111 14.99 5.24 -11.13
CA LYS A 111 16.16 5.75 -11.89
C LYS A 111 16.10 7.26 -12.18
N ASN A 112 14.96 7.89 -11.94
CA ASN A 112 14.75 9.33 -12.06
C ASN A 112 13.57 9.78 -11.18
N ASP A 113 13.51 11.09 -10.90
CA ASP A 113 12.49 11.67 -10.02
C ASP A 113 11.06 11.51 -10.54
N ALA A 114 10.88 11.49 -11.86
CA ALA A 114 9.56 11.34 -12.48
C ALA A 114 8.92 9.98 -12.16
N LYS A 115 9.74 8.95 -11.91
CA LYS A 115 9.29 7.60 -11.53
C LYS A 115 9.13 7.38 -10.02
N HIS A 116 9.44 8.36 -9.18
CA HIS A 116 9.44 8.18 -7.72
C HIS A 116 8.07 7.78 -7.15
N LEU A 117 6.99 8.37 -7.65
CA LEU A 117 5.62 8.05 -7.22
C LEU A 117 5.02 6.88 -8.00
N LEU A 118 4.57 5.85 -7.29
CA LEU A 118 3.90 4.68 -7.88
C LEU A 118 2.67 5.07 -8.72
N SER A 119 1.88 6.05 -8.27
CA SER A 119 0.71 6.54 -9.00
C SER A 119 1.07 7.17 -10.35
N THR A 120 2.28 7.71 -10.50
CA THR A 120 2.78 8.18 -11.79
C THR A 120 3.06 7.02 -12.74
N ILE A 121 3.60 5.91 -12.22
CA ILE A 121 3.88 4.69 -13.00
C ILE A 121 2.61 3.94 -13.39
N ARG A 122 1.59 3.93 -12.52
CA ARG A 122 0.29 3.25 -12.71
C ARG A 122 -0.75 4.08 -13.47
N LYS A 123 -0.41 5.27 -13.94
CA LYS A 123 -1.38 6.15 -14.59
C LYS A 123 -1.93 5.52 -15.87
N GLY A 124 -3.26 5.38 -15.96
CA GLY A 124 -3.89 4.67 -17.08
C GLY A 124 -3.96 3.14 -16.90
N GLU A 125 -3.40 2.62 -15.80
CA GLU A 125 -3.59 1.24 -15.35
C GLU A 125 -3.18 0.19 -16.39
N TYR A 126 -3.73 -1.03 -16.29
CA TYR A 126 -3.51 -2.10 -17.24
C TYR A 126 -4.13 -1.77 -18.61
N GLU A 127 -5.31 -1.14 -18.66
CA GLU A 127 -6.01 -0.80 -19.92
C GLU A 127 -5.19 0.15 -20.80
N GLY A 128 -4.43 1.06 -20.18
CA GLY A 128 -3.56 2.00 -20.89
C GLY A 128 -2.21 1.42 -21.31
N LEU A 129 -1.87 0.19 -20.88
CA LEU A 129 -0.54 -0.39 -21.07
C LEU A 129 -0.25 -0.72 -22.54
N GLU A 130 -1.23 -1.20 -23.30
CA GLU A 130 -1.06 -1.48 -24.73
C GLU A 130 -0.70 -0.20 -25.51
N ALA A 131 -1.47 0.88 -25.30
CA ALA A 131 -1.18 2.17 -25.92
C ALA A 131 0.18 2.74 -25.47
N ARG A 132 0.52 2.58 -24.18
CA ARG A 132 1.82 2.98 -23.62
C ARG A 132 2.99 2.27 -24.31
N LEU A 133 2.87 0.99 -24.66
CA LEU A 133 3.95 0.18 -25.25
C LEU A 133 3.90 0.08 -26.79
N SER A 134 2.88 0.64 -27.44
CA SER A 134 2.68 0.55 -28.89
C SER A 134 2.68 1.92 -29.58
N ASP A 135 3.42 2.89 -29.05
CA ASP A 135 3.47 4.27 -29.54
C ASP A 135 2.09 4.96 -29.68
N GLY A 136 1.10 4.49 -28.92
CA GLY A 136 -0.24 5.08 -28.86
C GLY A 136 -0.29 6.34 -27.99
N ASP A 137 -1.47 6.96 -27.94
CA ASP A 137 -1.75 8.08 -27.02
C ASP A 137 -1.67 7.59 -25.58
N THR A 138 -0.85 8.25 -24.76
CA THR A 138 -0.56 7.80 -23.40
C THR A 138 -0.38 9.00 -22.47
N PRO A 139 -0.85 8.90 -21.22
CA PRO A 139 -0.71 9.98 -20.25
C PRO A 139 0.69 10.07 -19.62
N HIS A 140 1.64 9.25 -20.09
CA HIS A 140 3.02 9.15 -19.63
C HIS A 140 3.98 10.03 -20.44
N SER A 141 4.96 10.60 -19.77
CA SER A 141 6.12 11.24 -20.42
C SER A 141 7.12 10.19 -20.91
N GLU A 142 8.06 10.58 -21.77
CA GLU A 142 9.18 9.72 -22.20
C GLU A 142 9.94 9.10 -21.02
N GLU A 143 10.13 9.84 -19.92
CA GLU A 143 10.82 9.37 -18.72
C GLU A 143 10.07 8.30 -17.94
N THR A 144 8.74 8.23 -18.10
CA THR A 144 7.87 7.31 -17.35
C THR A 144 7.25 6.23 -18.22
N ARG A 145 7.24 6.41 -19.55
CA ARG A 145 6.58 5.52 -20.51
C ARG A 145 7.17 4.11 -20.51
N TYR A 146 8.49 3.99 -20.61
CA TYR A 146 9.12 2.68 -20.83
C TYR A 146 9.56 1.99 -19.53
N PRO A 147 9.51 0.64 -19.51
CA PRO A 147 10.01 -0.15 -18.39
C PRO A 147 11.52 0.03 -18.24
N ASP A 148 11.97 -0.15 -17.01
CA ASP A 148 13.38 -0.09 -16.66
C ASP A 148 14.13 -1.35 -17.13
N PHE A 149 13.43 -2.49 -17.19
CA PHE A 149 13.91 -3.75 -17.75
C PHE A 149 12.78 -4.50 -18.49
N GLY A 150 13.15 -5.40 -19.40
CA GLY A 150 12.20 -6.24 -20.12
C GLY A 150 11.64 -5.61 -21.42
N PRO A 151 10.58 -6.21 -21.99
CA PRO A 151 10.04 -5.82 -23.30
C PRO A 151 9.45 -4.41 -23.29
N ARG A 152 9.72 -3.63 -24.34
CA ARG A 152 9.16 -2.29 -24.57
C ARG A 152 8.00 -2.27 -25.56
N SER A 153 7.53 -3.44 -25.99
CA SER A 153 6.44 -3.61 -26.93
C SER A 153 5.35 -4.47 -26.33
N TRP A 154 4.11 -4.20 -26.72
CA TRP A 154 2.98 -5.06 -26.39
C TRP A 154 3.10 -6.42 -27.08
N ASN A 155 2.89 -7.50 -26.33
CA ASN A 155 2.90 -8.88 -26.82
C ASN A 155 2.04 -9.76 -25.89
N ASP A 156 1.85 -11.05 -26.23
CA ASP A 156 0.94 -11.92 -25.47
C ASP A 156 1.40 -12.15 -24.01
N VAL A 157 2.71 -12.20 -23.75
CA VAL A 157 3.24 -12.31 -22.37
C VAL A 157 2.89 -11.06 -21.57
N VAL A 158 3.13 -9.88 -22.15
CA VAL A 158 2.80 -8.57 -21.53
C VAL A 158 1.29 -8.42 -21.33
N ALA A 159 0.48 -8.87 -22.29
CA ALA A 159 -0.98 -8.84 -22.16
C ALA A 159 -1.44 -9.73 -20.99
N LYS A 160 -0.88 -10.93 -20.86
CA LYS A 160 -1.23 -11.82 -19.75
C LYS A 160 -0.74 -11.31 -18.40
N SER A 161 0.48 -10.75 -18.31
CA SER A 161 1.10 -10.37 -17.03
C SER A 161 0.82 -8.94 -16.60
N GLY A 162 0.55 -8.03 -17.53
CA GLY A 162 0.67 -6.59 -17.33
C GLY A 162 2.10 -6.13 -17.06
N GLY A 163 2.24 -4.91 -16.52
CA GLY A 163 3.51 -4.33 -16.08
C GLY A 163 3.69 -4.45 -14.57
N LEU A 164 4.86 -4.89 -14.14
CA LEU A 164 5.15 -5.13 -12.73
C LEU A 164 6.02 -4.01 -12.17
N THR A 165 5.74 -3.57 -10.94
CA THR A 165 6.53 -2.51 -10.30
C THR A 165 7.29 -3.02 -9.08
N PHE A 166 8.53 -2.57 -8.94
CA PHE A 166 9.44 -2.94 -7.86
C PHE A 166 10.05 -1.68 -7.26
N GLY A 167 10.31 -1.66 -5.96
CA GLY A 167 10.93 -0.49 -5.37
C GLY A 167 11.40 -0.72 -3.96
N ALA A 168 12.00 0.33 -3.40
CA ALA A 168 12.35 0.41 -2.00
C ALA A 168 11.69 1.65 -1.39
N ARG A 169 11.18 1.52 -0.16
CA ARG A 169 10.51 2.60 0.56
C ARG A 169 10.51 2.36 2.06
N GLY A 170 10.28 3.43 2.83
CA GLY A 170 9.95 3.30 4.24
C GLY A 170 8.63 2.53 4.46
N ILE A 171 8.37 2.18 5.71
CA ILE A 171 7.11 1.56 6.12
C ILE A 171 5.97 2.50 5.74
N LEU A 172 4.92 1.92 5.14
CA LEU A 172 3.70 2.62 4.79
C LEU A 172 2.59 1.86 5.49
N VAL A 173 1.78 2.59 6.24
CA VAL A 173 0.64 2.02 6.96
C VAL A 173 -0.62 2.34 6.15
N ALA A 174 -1.27 1.30 5.63
CA ALA A 174 -2.57 1.43 5.00
C ALA A 174 -3.63 1.44 6.11
N TYR A 175 -4.25 2.59 6.28
CA TYR A 175 -5.09 2.91 7.43
C TYR A 175 -6.39 3.54 6.97
N ASN A 176 -7.52 2.91 7.25
CA ASN A 176 -8.83 3.37 6.86
C ASN A 176 -9.58 3.85 8.11
N VAL A 177 -10.24 5.00 8.04
CA VAL A 177 -11.11 5.51 9.12
C VAL A 177 -12.56 5.36 8.70
N ASN A 178 -13.37 4.74 9.56
CA ASN A 178 -14.76 4.39 9.27
C ASN A 178 -15.67 5.57 9.56
N PHE A 179 -16.68 5.79 8.72
CA PHE A 179 -17.69 6.84 8.86
C PHE A 179 -19.07 6.19 8.82
N ASP A 180 -19.94 6.52 9.78
CA ASP A 180 -21.32 6.05 9.84
C ASP A 180 -22.21 6.77 8.81
N GLU A 181 -21.88 6.59 7.52
CA GLU A 181 -22.64 7.05 6.37
C GLU A 181 -22.45 6.06 5.21
N LYS A 182 -23.44 5.91 4.33
CA LYS A 182 -23.41 4.91 3.24
C LYS A 182 -22.85 5.43 1.93
N ASP A 183 -23.07 6.70 1.62
CA ASP A 183 -22.80 7.30 0.31
C ASP A 183 -21.39 7.90 0.17
N ALA A 184 -20.61 7.84 1.26
CA ALA A 184 -19.28 8.41 1.39
C ALA A 184 -19.25 9.93 1.13
N PHE A 185 -20.36 10.65 1.39
CA PHE A 185 -20.43 12.08 1.12
C PHE A 185 -19.43 12.87 1.97
N VAL A 186 -19.40 12.63 3.28
CA VAL A 186 -18.47 13.26 4.22
C VAL A 186 -17.08 12.66 4.10
N ALA A 187 -16.95 11.33 3.97
CA ALA A 187 -15.68 10.64 3.79
C ALA A 187 -14.92 11.16 2.55
N LYS A 188 -15.60 11.40 1.41
CA LYS A 188 -14.96 12.01 0.22
C LYS A 188 -14.44 13.42 0.51
N LYS A 189 -15.18 14.21 1.30
CA LYS A 189 -14.74 15.54 1.73
C LYS A 189 -13.53 15.44 2.65
N ALA A 190 -13.60 14.61 3.68
CA ALA A 190 -12.53 14.38 4.64
C ALA A 190 -11.25 13.90 3.95
N GLY A 191 -11.32 12.84 3.14
CA GLY A 191 -10.17 12.30 2.40
C GLY A 191 -9.48 13.34 1.51
N SER A 192 -10.25 14.26 0.91
CA SER A 192 -9.67 15.36 0.12
C SER A 192 -9.06 16.50 0.95
N LEU A 193 -9.49 16.69 2.20
CA LEU A 193 -8.97 17.70 3.12
C LEU A 193 -7.72 17.20 3.85
N ILE A 194 -7.71 15.94 4.26
CA ILE A 194 -6.62 15.37 5.06
C ILE A 194 -5.39 15.00 4.23
N ARG A 195 -5.57 14.48 2.99
CA ARG A 195 -4.43 14.09 2.14
C ARG A 195 -3.54 15.28 1.80
N SER A 196 -2.23 15.10 1.77
CA SER A 196 -1.27 16.21 1.59
C SER A 196 -1.49 17.02 0.31
N THR A 197 -1.91 16.35 -0.77
CA THR A 197 -2.18 17.01 -2.06
C THR A 197 -3.44 17.89 -2.05
N GLY A 198 -4.29 17.76 -1.04
CA GLY A 198 -5.53 18.51 -0.87
C GLY A 198 -6.48 18.49 -2.08
N ARG A 199 -7.08 19.66 -2.36
CA ARG A 199 -8.11 19.85 -3.40
C ARG A 199 -7.57 20.62 -4.60
N LEU A 200 -7.87 20.10 -5.78
CA LEU A 200 -7.65 20.81 -7.03
C LEU A 200 -8.90 21.63 -7.38
N ILE A 201 -8.78 22.95 -7.33
CA ILE A 201 -9.82 23.89 -7.76
C ILE A 201 -9.61 24.16 -9.24
N LYS A 202 -10.67 23.97 -10.03
CA LYS A 202 -10.70 24.26 -11.48
C LYS A 202 -11.74 25.34 -11.74
N GLN A 203 -11.36 26.36 -12.51
CA GLN A 203 -12.30 27.35 -13.02
C GLN A 203 -12.74 26.99 -14.45
N ALA A 204 -13.90 27.52 -14.86
CA ALA A 204 -14.46 27.27 -16.19
C ALA A 204 -13.55 27.76 -17.33
N ASP A 205 -12.71 28.77 -17.06
CA ASP A 205 -11.73 29.33 -18.00
C ASP A 205 -10.42 28.52 -18.10
N GLY A 206 -10.36 27.34 -17.46
CA GLY A 206 -9.21 26.45 -17.51
C GLY A 206 -8.14 26.72 -16.45
N ARG A 207 -8.24 27.80 -15.65
CA ARG A 207 -7.32 28.03 -14.54
C ARG A 207 -7.44 26.95 -13.47
N ARG A 208 -6.30 26.54 -12.91
CA ARG A 208 -6.21 25.49 -11.89
C ARG A 208 -5.35 25.97 -10.73
N MET A 209 -5.81 25.72 -9.51
CA MET A 209 -5.02 25.92 -8.30
C MET A 209 -5.21 24.74 -7.36
N ARG A 210 -4.18 24.40 -6.60
CA ARG A 210 -4.25 23.33 -5.60
C ARG A 210 -4.17 23.95 -4.21
N VAL A 211 -5.17 23.68 -3.39
CA VAL A 211 -5.15 24.01 -1.97
C VAL A 211 -4.62 22.77 -1.25
N PRO A 212 -3.49 22.86 -0.53
CA PRO A 212 -2.91 21.70 0.17
C PRO A 212 -3.86 21.19 1.26
N GLY A 213 -3.69 19.92 1.62
CA GLY A 213 -4.45 19.32 2.71
C GLY A 213 -3.80 19.54 4.08
N MET A 214 -4.42 18.95 5.10
CA MET A 214 -4.08 19.15 6.50
C MET A 214 -2.85 18.35 6.93
N LEU A 215 -2.72 17.10 6.45
CA LEU A 215 -1.73 16.17 6.97
C LEU A 215 -0.57 15.98 5.98
N PRO A 216 0.70 16.04 6.44
CA PRO A 216 1.86 15.72 5.62
C PRO A 216 1.94 14.21 5.38
N MET A 217 2.55 13.81 4.27
CA MET A 217 2.83 12.39 3.97
C MET A 217 1.60 11.45 3.93
N VAL A 218 0.40 12.00 3.76
CA VAL A 218 -0.86 11.24 3.64
C VAL A 218 -1.37 11.26 2.21
N GLN A 219 -1.65 10.08 1.69
CA GLN A 219 -2.55 9.91 0.54
C GLN A 219 -3.88 9.39 1.05
N GLY A 220 -4.99 9.84 0.46
CA GLY A 220 -6.29 9.32 0.88
C GLY A 220 -7.44 9.70 -0.05
N MET A 221 -8.52 8.95 0.11
CA MET A 221 -9.75 9.08 -0.66
C MET A 221 -10.93 8.56 0.17
N GLY A 222 -12.09 9.21 0.03
CA GLY A 222 -13.34 8.66 0.56
C GLY A 222 -13.92 7.61 -0.38
N VAL A 223 -14.24 6.45 0.16
CA VAL A 223 -14.77 5.28 -0.55
C VAL A 223 -15.95 4.69 0.22
N THR A 224 -16.83 3.99 -0.48
CA THR A 224 -17.94 3.24 0.14
C THR A 224 -17.45 1.86 0.55
N LEU A 225 -17.97 1.32 1.66
CA LEU A 225 -17.74 -0.06 2.09
C LEU A 225 -19.10 -0.76 2.18
N GLU A 226 -19.58 -1.22 1.03
CA GLU A 226 -20.98 -1.68 0.87
C GLU A 226 -21.32 -2.88 1.76
N ALA A 227 -20.37 -3.81 1.94
CA ALA A 227 -20.56 -5.00 2.77
C ALA A 227 -20.93 -4.69 4.23
N HIS A 228 -20.49 -3.53 4.73
CA HIS A 228 -20.73 -3.09 6.11
C HIS A 228 -21.77 -1.96 6.17
N GLY A 229 -22.26 -1.46 5.03
CA GLY A 229 -23.20 -0.35 4.99
C GLY A 229 -22.65 0.95 5.58
N ILE A 230 -21.35 1.17 5.47
CA ILE A 230 -20.63 2.36 5.92
C ILE A 230 -19.76 2.92 4.77
N SER A 231 -18.99 3.96 5.06
CA SER A 231 -17.96 4.48 4.18
C SER A 231 -16.66 4.64 4.96
N GLN A 232 -15.58 4.84 4.22
CA GLN A 232 -14.25 4.99 4.79
C GLN A 232 -13.50 6.14 4.15
N VAL A 233 -12.64 6.79 4.92
CA VAL A 233 -11.48 7.48 4.37
C VAL A 233 -10.35 6.48 4.33
N SER A 234 -10.08 5.92 3.14
CA SER A 234 -8.94 5.04 2.94
C SER A 234 -7.67 5.85 2.77
N MET A 235 -6.63 5.54 3.55
CA MET A 235 -5.38 6.27 3.55
C MET A 235 -4.14 5.39 3.46
N ASN A 236 -3.11 5.96 2.86
CA ASN A 236 -1.74 5.50 3.02
C ASN A 236 -0.97 6.55 3.81
N LEU A 237 -0.58 6.21 5.04
CA LEU A 237 0.35 7.00 5.85
C LEU A 237 1.76 6.60 5.42
N ARG A 238 2.44 7.46 4.67
CA ARG A 238 3.76 7.15 4.09
C ARG A 238 4.90 7.32 5.09
N ASP A 239 4.63 8.02 6.18
CA ASP A 239 5.56 8.29 7.26
C ASP A 239 4.75 8.54 8.54
N VAL A 240 4.77 7.54 9.42
CA VAL A 240 4.02 7.54 10.68
C VAL A 240 4.69 8.36 11.79
N GLU A 241 5.95 8.76 11.61
CA GLU A 241 6.62 9.70 12.52
C GLU A 241 6.17 11.13 12.21
N GLN A 242 6.05 11.47 10.91
CA GLN A 242 5.53 12.78 10.49
C GLN A 242 4.00 12.91 10.60
N CYS A 243 3.26 11.81 10.42
CA CYS A 243 1.82 11.77 10.61
C CYS A 243 1.42 10.49 11.36
N PRO A 244 1.42 10.52 12.71
CA PRO A 244 0.97 9.41 13.54
C PRO A 244 -0.48 9.01 13.25
N MET A 245 -0.83 7.73 13.51
CA MET A 245 -2.16 7.21 13.19
C MET A 245 -3.27 7.92 13.97
N HIS A 246 -3.06 8.18 15.27
CA HIS A 246 -4.02 8.92 16.10
C HIS A 246 -4.30 10.32 15.55
N VAL A 247 -3.29 11.02 15.01
CA VAL A 247 -3.49 12.34 14.36
C VAL A 247 -4.38 12.21 13.12
N ALA A 248 -4.15 11.20 12.28
CA ALA A 248 -4.98 10.97 11.10
C ALA A 248 -6.43 10.59 11.47
N PHE A 249 -6.60 9.77 12.50
CA PHE A 249 -7.90 9.38 13.03
C PHE A 249 -8.68 10.57 13.59
N GLU A 250 -8.06 11.33 14.51
CA GLU A 250 -8.71 12.49 15.16
C GLU A 250 -9.00 13.62 14.15
N ALA A 251 -8.17 13.81 13.13
CA ALA A 251 -8.46 14.75 12.04
C ALA A 251 -9.70 14.33 11.24
N CYS A 252 -9.83 13.03 10.92
CA CYS A 252 -11.02 12.51 10.25
C CYS A 252 -12.27 12.67 11.13
N LYS A 253 -12.16 12.31 12.42
CA LYS A 253 -13.22 12.43 13.42
C LYS A 253 -13.69 13.87 13.61
N SER A 254 -12.76 14.83 13.66
CA SER A 254 -13.08 16.25 13.74
C SER A 254 -13.91 16.71 12.53
N ILE A 255 -13.49 16.36 11.31
CA ILE A 255 -14.24 16.71 10.08
C ILE A 255 -15.61 16.01 10.05
N ALA A 256 -15.69 14.76 10.50
CA ALA A 256 -16.97 14.03 10.57
C ALA A 256 -17.95 14.74 11.53
N SER A 257 -17.46 15.20 12.68
CA SER A 257 -18.27 15.88 13.68
C SER A 257 -18.86 17.21 13.19
N ASP A 258 -18.14 17.95 12.35
CA ASP A 258 -18.66 19.17 11.69
C ASP A 258 -19.87 18.88 10.78
N HIS A 259 -20.07 17.61 10.41
CA HIS A 259 -21.15 17.12 9.59
C HIS A 259 -22.16 16.25 10.35
N GLY A 260 -21.99 16.07 11.67
CA GLY A 260 -22.86 15.21 12.48
C GLY A 260 -22.77 13.72 12.14
N ILE A 261 -21.63 13.28 11.58
CA ILE A 261 -21.34 11.87 11.29
C ILE A 261 -20.43 11.31 12.38
N GLU A 262 -20.75 10.11 12.86
CA GLU A 262 -19.92 9.37 13.80
C GLU A 262 -18.78 8.64 13.09
N VAL A 263 -17.64 8.52 13.78
CA VAL A 263 -16.47 7.74 13.36
C VAL A 263 -16.34 6.57 14.32
N PRO A 264 -16.95 5.41 14.01
CA PRO A 264 -17.06 4.29 14.96
C PRO A 264 -15.73 3.58 15.21
N GLY A 265 -14.73 3.76 14.36
CA GLY A 265 -13.44 3.10 14.48
C GLY A 265 -12.61 3.20 13.21
N SER A 266 -11.64 2.31 13.09
CA SER A 266 -10.72 2.29 11.97
C SER A 266 -10.28 0.87 11.64
N GLU A 267 -9.57 0.73 10.53
CA GLU A 267 -9.09 -0.55 10.04
C GLU A 267 -7.66 -0.38 9.54
N LEU A 268 -6.81 -1.32 9.92
CA LEU A 268 -5.50 -1.49 9.31
C LEU A 268 -5.62 -2.51 8.18
N VAL A 269 -4.97 -2.22 7.05
CA VAL A 269 -4.73 -3.19 5.98
C VAL A 269 -3.25 -3.51 5.98
N GLY A 270 -2.91 -4.77 6.17
CA GLY A 270 -1.55 -5.24 6.40
C GLY A 270 -1.16 -5.18 7.87
N LEU A 271 0.15 -5.14 8.06
CA LEU A 271 0.81 -5.02 9.34
C LEU A 271 1.23 -3.57 9.62
N VAL A 272 1.36 -3.23 10.89
CA VAL A 272 1.77 -1.92 11.41
C VAL A 272 3.06 -2.07 12.23
N PRO A 273 4.00 -1.10 12.19
CA PRO A 273 5.16 -1.15 13.06
C PRO A 273 4.75 -0.90 14.51
N LEU A 274 5.42 -1.57 15.45
CA LEU A 274 5.18 -1.42 16.88
C LEU A 274 5.30 0.05 17.32
N SER A 275 6.28 0.78 16.78
CA SER A 275 6.47 2.20 17.10
C SER A 275 5.22 3.06 16.83
N ALA A 276 4.49 2.81 15.74
CA ALA A 276 3.26 3.56 15.43
C ALA A 276 2.11 3.22 16.39
N MET A 277 2.05 1.97 16.85
CA MET A 277 1.09 1.54 17.87
C MET A 277 1.42 2.15 19.23
N LEU A 278 2.70 2.21 19.61
CA LEU A 278 3.12 2.84 20.86
C LEU A 278 2.87 4.34 20.87
N GLU A 279 3.20 5.04 19.78
CA GLU A 279 2.94 6.46 19.62
C GLU A 279 1.43 6.78 19.70
N SER A 280 0.60 5.97 19.05
CA SER A 280 -0.85 6.15 19.10
C SER A 280 -1.45 5.73 20.44
N GLY A 281 -0.91 4.70 21.07
CA GLY A 281 -1.33 4.24 22.39
C GLY A 281 -1.03 5.26 23.47
N ALA A 282 0.13 5.92 23.41
CA ALA A 282 0.50 6.97 24.36
C ALA A 282 -0.47 8.17 24.33
N TRP A 283 -1.12 8.43 23.19
CA TRP A 283 -2.16 9.45 23.09
C TRP A 283 -3.47 9.06 23.80
N TYR A 284 -3.82 7.77 23.81
CA TYR A 284 -5.08 7.27 24.38
C TYR A 284 -4.96 6.69 25.79
N ALA A 285 -3.75 6.29 26.20
CA ALA A 285 -3.49 5.72 27.50
C ALA A 285 -3.45 6.79 28.60
N ASP A 286 -3.73 6.37 29.84
CA ASP A 286 -3.47 7.22 31.01
C ASP A 286 -1.97 7.53 31.13
N GLU A 287 -1.61 8.74 31.56
CA GLU A 287 -0.21 9.22 31.66
C GLU A 287 0.71 8.30 32.51
N SER A 288 0.13 7.50 33.42
CA SER A 288 0.88 6.55 34.25
C SER A 288 1.19 5.22 33.57
N THR A 289 0.61 4.96 32.40
CA THR A 289 0.78 3.70 31.65
C THR A 289 2.17 3.68 31.04
N THR A 290 2.96 2.67 31.38
CA THR A 290 4.35 2.54 30.92
C THR A 290 4.67 1.19 30.32
N ASP A 291 3.80 0.20 30.50
CA ASP A 291 3.98 -1.13 29.92
C ASP A 291 3.52 -1.17 28.46
N GLU A 292 4.34 -1.81 27.63
CA GLU A 292 4.15 -1.89 26.18
C GLU A 292 2.78 -2.48 25.80
N ASP A 293 2.38 -3.57 26.47
CA ASP A 293 1.14 -4.28 26.19
C ASP A 293 -0.09 -3.40 26.46
N SER A 294 -0.15 -2.68 27.58
CA SER A 294 -1.28 -1.79 27.87
C SER A 294 -1.32 -0.58 26.95
N ILE A 295 -0.16 -0.04 26.54
CA ILE A 295 -0.11 1.05 25.54
C ILE A 295 -0.65 0.55 24.19
N VAL A 296 -0.27 -0.66 23.76
CA VAL A 296 -0.81 -1.27 22.54
C VAL A 296 -2.33 -1.49 22.65
N VAL A 297 -2.83 -1.96 23.80
CA VAL A 297 -4.27 -2.11 24.04
C VAL A 297 -4.99 -0.76 23.97
N ALA A 298 -4.41 0.29 24.55
CA ALA A 298 -4.97 1.64 24.47
C ALA A 298 -5.03 2.16 23.03
N ALA A 299 -4.01 1.87 22.21
CA ALA A 299 -4.02 2.22 20.79
C ALA A 299 -5.17 1.52 20.05
N ILE A 300 -5.35 0.22 20.28
CA ILE A 300 -6.40 -0.59 19.64
C ILE A 300 -7.78 -0.03 19.96
N GLN A 301 -8.04 0.24 21.24
CA GLN A 301 -9.32 0.76 21.70
C GLN A 301 -9.56 2.20 21.24
N GLY A 302 -8.56 3.07 21.38
CA GLY A 302 -8.68 4.49 21.06
C GLY A 302 -8.88 4.76 19.58
N LEU A 303 -8.22 3.99 18.71
CA LEU A 303 -8.39 4.04 17.27
C LEU A 303 -9.61 3.23 16.79
N GLY A 304 -10.20 2.39 17.65
CA GLY A 304 -11.27 1.46 17.29
C GLY A 304 -10.86 0.46 16.21
N LEU A 305 -9.64 -0.08 16.30
CA LEU A 305 -9.08 -1.04 15.34
C LEU A 305 -9.79 -2.40 15.34
N ASP A 306 -10.56 -2.68 16.39
CA ASP A 306 -11.33 -3.90 16.58
C ASP A 306 -12.82 -3.76 16.20
N GLN A 307 -13.21 -2.63 15.60
CA GLN A 307 -14.62 -2.31 15.34
C GLN A 307 -15.27 -3.19 14.27
N LEU A 308 -14.54 -3.56 13.22
CA LEU A 308 -15.04 -4.44 12.14
C LEU A 308 -14.68 -5.92 12.35
N GLY A 309 -13.77 -6.22 13.27
CA GLY A 309 -13.29 -7.57 13.52
C GLY A 309 -12.18 -7.59 14.56
N ARG A 310 -11.79 -8.78 15.01
CA ARG A 310 -10.72 -8.93 16.02
C ARG A 310 -9.40 -8.38 15.48
N PHE A 311 -8.76 -7.51 16.25
CA PHE A 311 -7.37 -7.12 16.06
C PHE A 311 -6.46 -8.00 16.93
N ASP A 312 -5.63 -8.87 16.34
CA ASP A 312 -4.61 -9.62 17.08
C ASP A 312 -3.24 -8.95 16.97
N PRO A 313 -2.69 -8.37 18.06
CA PRO A 313 -1.38 -7.71 18.02
C PRO A 313 -0.26 -8.64 17.52
N ASN A 314 -0.34 -9.94 17.80
CA ASN A 314 0.71 -10.90 17.42
C ASN A 314 0.71 -11.23 15.93
N GLU A 315 -0.36 -10.91 15.21
CA GLU A 315 -0.46 -11.12 13.77
C GLU A 315 -0.39 -9.81 12.98
N ARG A 316 -0.75 -8.69 13.61
CA ARG A 316 -0.89 -7.38 12.96
C ARG A 316 0.27 -6.43 13.23
N ILE A 317 1.06 -6.62 14.29
CA ILE A 317 2.24 -5.80 14.57
C ILE A 317 3.49 -6.51 14.01
N ILE A 318 4.25 -5.82 13.16
CA ILE A 318 5.39 -6.41 12.41
C ILE A 318 6.36 -7.12 13.34
N GLU A 319 6.80 -6.46 14.41
CA GLU A 319 7.79 -6.96 15.35
C GLU A 319 7.28 -8.16 16.15
N TYR A 320 6.00 -8.16 16.52
CA TYR A 320 5.39 -9.28 17.24
C TYR A 320 5.17 -10.49 16.31
N ALA A 321 4.66 -10.26 15.11
CA ALA A 321 4.47 -11.30 14.09
C ALA A 321 5.80 -11.95 13.69
N LEU A 322 6.85 -11.14 13.51
CA LEU A 322 8.19 -11.66 13.21
C LEU A 322 8.76 -12.49 14.36
N LYS A 323 8.60 -12.03 15.62
CA LYS A 323 9.02 -12.78 16.80
C LYS A 323 8.25 -14.10 16.91
N GLY A 324 6.95 -14.11 16.61
CA GLY A 324 6.14 -15.32 16.57
C GLY A 324 6.61 -16.30 15.50
N ALA A 325 6.88 -15.81 14.29
CA ALA A 325 7.28 -16.63 13.15
C ALA A 325 8.71 -17.21 13.28
N LEU A 326 9.64 -16.50 13.92
CA LEU A 326 11.01 -16.97 14.15
C LEU A 326 11.14 -17.97 15.31
N ASN A 327 10.13 -18.05 16.18
CA ASN A 327 10.09 -18.98 17.31
C ASN A 327 9.34 -20.29 16.99
N GLN A 328 8.86 -20.46 15.76
CA GLN A 328 8.22 -21.67 15.24
C GLN A 328 9.19 -22.45 14.35
#